data_AF-A0A9E3UB93-F1
#
_entry.id   AF-A0A9E3UB93-F1
#
_cell.length_a   1.000
_cell.length_b   1.000
_cell.length_c   1.000
_cell.angle_alpha   90.00
_cell.angle_beta   90.00
_cell.angle_gamma   90.00
#
_symmetry.space_group_name_H-M   'P 1'
#
loop_
_entity.id
_entity.type
_entity.pdbx_description
1 polymer ?
#
loop_
_entity_poly.entity_id
_entity_poly.type
_entity_poly.pdbx_seq_one_letter_code
_entity_poly.pdbx_strand_id
1 'polypeptide(L)'
;MLDVATAVTTHRVCPCDCFANLPAAERIVGINAVYKLDDALRGWGYVPIYEVHGDLLWRQAQQKNDPTYRGVAVRFGECIHRRLLGSLVHECIHAVCGDVSKANYGILFGLPYGVPQDVAEKDEEAFLETFNFGEARAWAGVWMIARRMFGLDWDLRTARDVGTYCFVGGNALIPPIPGFRAVAHIDRQHHPERYYAKGRALEERARAWFSDDRSANLEEVVRRIEEAAAIGLRKRPRKYPDAQSVARTPPKKIGRNEPCVCGSAKKFKDCCAEQETLAQYVPAISR
;
A
#
# COMPACT_ATOMS: atom_id res chain seq x y z
N MET A 1 0.81 15.36 -11.52
CA MET A 1 0.90 14.13 -10.71
C MET A 1 1.91 13.20 -11.37
N LEU A 2 2.81 12.57 -10.63
CA LEU A 2 3.72 11.54 -11.12
C LEU A 2 2.87 10.35 -11.59
N ASP A 3 3.16 9.86 -12.78
CA ASP A 3 2.59 8.61 -13.27
C ASP A 3 3.59 7.45 -13.14
N VAL A 4 3.12 6.23 -13.42
CA VAL A 4 3.91 5.01 -13.25
C VAL A 4 5.22 5.04 -14.04
N ALA A 5 5.17 5.52 -15.29
CA ALA A 5 6.34 5.57 -16.15
C ALA A 5 7.39 6.55 -15.62
N THR A 6 6.98 7.72 -15.11
CA THR A 6 7.91 8.65 -14.45
C THR A 6 8.44 8.05 -13.15
N ALA A 7 7.59 7.38 -12.37
CA ALA A 7 7.97 6.79 -11.10
C ALA A 7 9.06 5.72 -11.25
N VAL A 8 8.96 4.85 -12.25
CA VAL A 8 9.94 3.77 -12.46
C VAL A 8 11.22 4.24 -13.16
N THR A 9 11.16 5.28 -14.00
CA THR A 9 12.33 5.81 -14.74
C THR A 9 13.13 6.86 -13.97
N THR A 10 12.54 7.44 -12.92
CA THR A 10 13.22 8.41 -12.05
C THR A 10 13.48 7.86 -10.65
N HIS A 11 13.53 6.54 -10.52
CA HIS A 11 13.80 5.89 -9.25
C HIS A 11 15.17 6.28 -8.69
N ARG A 12 15.23 6.33 -7.36
CA ARG A 12 16.42 6.76 -6.63
C ARG A 12 17.05 5.59 -5.88
N VAL A 13 18.25 5.80 -5.37
CA VAL A 13 18.91 4.83 -4.49
C VAL A 13 17.97 4.54 -3.33
N CYS A 14 17.68 3.26 -3.11
CA CYS A 14 16.73 2.83 -2.11
C CYS A 14 17.43 2.04 -1.01
N PRO A 15 16.92 2.04 0.24
CA PRO A 15 17.58 1.36 1.35
C PRO A 15 17.72 -0.17 1.19
N CYS A 16 16.89 -0.79 0.33
CA CYS A 16 16.98 -2.22 0.02
C CYS A 16 18.10 -2.56 -0.99
N ASP A 17 18.74 -1.54 -1.56
CA ASP A 17 19.72 -1.63 -2.65
C ASP A 17 19.32 -2.63 -3.76
N CYS A 18 18.05 -2.58 -4.15
CA CYS A 18 17.48 -3.54 -5.10
C CYS A 18 18.20 -3.54 -6.45
N PHE A 19 18.80 -2.42 -6.86
CA PHE A 19 19.54 -2.37 -8.12
C PHE A 19 20.82 -3.21 -8.02
N ALA A 20 21.59 -3.12 -6.94
CA ALA A 20 22.77 -3.96 -6.79
C ALA A 20 22.41 -5.43 -6.53
N ASN A 21 21.36 -5.68 -5.74
CA ASN A 21 21.07 -7.00 -5.19
C ASN A 21 20.15 -7.87 -6.03
N LEU A 22 19.36 -7.30 -6.95
CA LEU A 22 18.47 -8.09 -7.82
C LEU A 22 19.09 -8.27 -9.21
N PRO A 23 19.12 -9.51 -9.74
CA PRO A 23 19.50 -9.76 -11.12
C PRO A 23 18.64 -8.95 -12.09
N ALA A 24 19.22 -8.53 -13.21
CA ALA A 24 18.52 -7.73 -14.21
C ALA A 24 17.23 -8.41 -14.70
N ALA A 25 17.24 -9.75 -14.86
CA ALA A 25 16.05 -10.52 -15.25
C ALA A 25 14.91 -10.38 -14.24
N GLU A 26 15.19 -10.47 -12.94
CA GLU A 26 14.16 -10.31 -11.92
C GLU A 26 13.65 -8.86 -11.86
N ARG A 27 14.53 -7.87 -12.02
CA ARG A 27 14.11 -6.46 -12.11
C ARG A 27 13.12 -6.24 -13.24
N ILE A 28 13.32 -6.87 -14.40
CA ILE A 28 12.37 -6.82 -15.54
C ILE A 28 11.01 -7.38 -15.14
N VAL A 29 10.98 -8.55 -14.49
CA VAL A 29 9.74 -9.17 -14.00
C VAL A 29 9.02 -8.23 -13.02
N GLY A 30 9.75 -7.62 -12.08
CA GLY A 30 9.17 -6.67 -11.14
C GLY A 30 8.61 -5.40 -11.79
N ILE A 31 9.26 -4.86 -12.82
CA ILE A 31 8.71 -3.70 -13.57
C ILE A 31 7.44 -4.08 -14.32
N ASN A 32 7.40 -5.25 -14.97
CA ASN A 32 6.18 -5.76 -15.61
C ASN A 32 5.05 -5.98 -14.59
N ALA A 33 5.38 -6.47 -13.39
CA ALA A 33 4.40 -6.62 -12.31
C ALA A 33 3.83 -5.26 -11.87
N VAL A 34 4.68 -4.24 -11.68
CA VAL A 34 4.25 -2.86 -11.39
C VAL A 34 3.27 -2.35 -12.45
N TYR A 35 3.56 -2.57 -13.74
CA TYR A 35 2.68 -2.16 -14.83
C TYR A 35 1.34 -2.89 -14.84
N LYS A 36 1.32 -4.20 -14.57
CA LYS A 36 0.09 -4.99 -14.53
C LYS A 36 -0.80 -4.57 -13.36
N LEU A 37 -0.21 -4.24 -12.21
CA LEU A 37 -0.95 -3.81 -11.02
C LEU A 37 -1.46 -2.36 -11.14
N ASP A 38 -0.70 -1.46 -11.77
CA ASP A 38 -1.20 -0.13 -12.14
C ASP A 38 -2.41 -0.25 -13.08
N ASP A 39 -2.36 -1.15 -14.06
CA ASP A 39 -3.51 -1.43 -14.90
C ASP A 39 -4.68 -1.97 -14.08
N ALA A 40 -4.46 -2.91 -13.15
CA ALA A 40 -5.54 -3.44 -12.32
C ALA A 40 -6.29 -2.33 -11.57
N LEU A 41 -5.55 -1.43 -10.92
CA LEU A 41 -6.14 -0.27 -10.24
C LEU A 41 -6.95 0.61 -11.19
N ARG A 42 -6.43 0.90 -12.40
CA ARG A 42 -7.19 1.64 -13.43
C ARG A 42 -8.41 0.88 -13.94
N GLY A 43 -8.33 -0.45 -14.00
CA GLY A 43 -9.42 -1.34 -14.36
C GLY A 43 -10.63 -1.14 -13.46
N TRP A 44 -10.38 -1.07 -12.15
CA TRP A 44 -11.37 -0.73 -11.14
C TRP A 44 -11.74 0.76 -11.09
N GLY A 45 -11.17 1.60 -11.94
CA GLY A 45 -11.47 3.05 -11.98
C GLY A 45 -10.76 3.86 -10.92
N TYR A 46 -9.66 3.35 -10.34
CA TYR A 46 -8.79 4.13 -9.48
C TYR A 46 -7.77 4.95 -10.27
N VAL A 47 -7.23 5.97 -9.60
CA VAL A 47 -6.13 6.82 -10.06
C VAL A 47 -4.93 6.58 -9.15
N PRO A 48 -3.98 5.70 -9.53
CA PRO A 48 -2.77 5.50 -8.76
C PRO A 48 -1.95 6.79 -8.66
N ILE A 49 -1.51 7.11 -7.44
CA ILE A 49 -0.75 8.31 -7.06
C ILE A 49 0.67 7.87 -6.69
N TYR A 50 1.65 8.34 -7.46
CA TYR A 50 3.06 7.94 -7.32
C TYR A 50 3.93 8.97 -6.60
N GLU A 51 3.32 10.01 -6.05
CA GLU A 51 3.96 10.96 -5.15
C GLU A 51 4.27 10.30 -3.81
N VAL A 52 5.49 10.50 -3.32
CA VAL A 52 5.89 10.10 -1.96
C VAL A 52 5.05 10.77 -0.85
N HIS A 53 4.36 11.86 -1.16
CA HIS A 53 3.42 12.56 -0.26
C HIS A 53 1.95 12.33 -0.66
N GLY A 54 1.64 11.29 -1.45
CA GLY A 54 0.28 10.98 -1.90
C GLY A 54 -0.71 10.80 -0.73
N ASP A 55 -0.23 10.35 0.43
CA ASP A 55 -1.00 10.24 1.67
C ASP A 55 -1.65 11.58 2.08
N LEU A 56 -0.99 12.72 1.84
CA LEU A 56 -1.56 14.02 2.14
C LEU A 56 -2.79 14.33 1.28
N LEU A 57 -2.74 14.01 -0.01
CA LEU A 57 -3.86 14.22 -0.94
C LEU A 57 -5.07 13.39 -0.53
N TRP A 58 -4.81 12.16 -0.11
CA TRP A 58 -5.81 11.26 0.44
C TRP A 58 -6.46 11.83 1.72
N ARG A 59 -5.67 12.26 2.72
CA ARG A 59 -6.20 12.88 3.96
C ARG A 59 -7.06 14.10 3.69
N GLN A 60 -6.65 14.94 2.73
CA GLN A 60 -7.41 16.13 2.34
C GLN A 60 -8.77 15.76 1.72
N ALA A 61 -8.81 14.71 0.89
CA ALA A 61 -10.06 14.22 0.32
C ALA A 61 -10.98 13.60 1.38
N GLN A 62 -10.41 12.84 2.32
CA GLN A 62 -11.13 12.28 3.45
C GLN A 62 -11.76 13.40 4.30
N GLN A 63 -11.01 14.44 4.66
CA GLN A 63 -11.53 15.59 5.42
C GLN A 63 -12.70 16.31 4.73
N LYS A 64 -12.72 16.31 3.39
CA LYS A 64 -13.80 16.90 2.59
C LYS A 64 -14.98 15.95 2.41
N ASN A 65 -14.86 14.69 2.80
CA ASN A 65 -15.80 13.62 2.50
C ASN A 65 -16.21 13.60 1.01
N ASP A 66 -15.23 13.72 0.10
CA ASP A 66 -15.45 13.67 -1.34
C ASP A 66 -15.86 12.25 -1.83
N PRO A 67 -17.15 12.00 -2.13
CA PRO A 67 -17.64 10.67 -2.49
C PRO A 67 -17.13 10.21 -3.87
N THR A 68 -16.49 11.10 -4.63
CA THR A 68 -15.95 10.83 -5.96
C THR A 68 -14.45 10.54 -5.94
N TYR A 69 -13.80 10.59 -4.78
CA TYR A 69 -12.36 10.42 -4.70
C TYR A 69 -11.93 9.00 -5.11
N ARG A 70 -11.06 8.92 -6.12
CA ARG A 70 -10.53 7.66 -6.68
C ARG A 70 -9.01 7.50 -6.56
N GLY A 71 -8.34 8.41 -5.86
CA GLY A 71 -6.88 8.39 -5.72
C GLY A 71 -6.42 7.19 -4.88
N VAL A 72 -5.31 6.55 -5.25
CA VAL A 72 -4.70 5.46 -4.47
C VAL A 72 -3.21 5.74 -4.32
N ALA A 73 -2.75 6.07 -3.10
CA ALA A 73 -1.33 6.31 -2.85
C ALA A 73 -0.58 4.97 -2.82
N VAL A 74 0.33 4.76 -3.77
CA VAL A 74 1.06 3.48 -3.92
C VAL A 74 2.55 3.60 -3.61
N ARG A 75 3.09 4.83 -3.55
CA ARG A 75 4.52 5.07 -3.36
C ARG A 75 4.82 5.66 -1.98
N PHE A 76 5.42 4.85 -1.11
CA PHE A 76 5.84 5.24 0.24
C PHE A 76 7.37 5.32 0.39
N GLY A 77 8.05 5.73 -0.68
CA GLY A 77 9.51 5.89 -0.71
C GLY A 77 10.11 5.68 -2.10
N GLU A 78 11.43 5.45 -2.15
CA GLU A 78 12.17 5.37 -3.42
C GLU A 78 12.29 3.96 -4.01
N CYS A 79 12.06 2.92 -3.21
CA CYS A 79 12.23 1.55 -3.65
C CYS A 79 11.10 1.13 -4.60
N ILE A 80 11.39 1.05 -5.89
CA ILE A 80 10.39 0.63 -6.90
C ILE A 80 10.19 -0.90 -6.97
N HIS A 81 11.18 -1.69 -6.54
CA HIS A 81 11.14 -3.15 -6.67
C HIS A 81 10.48 -3.84 -5.48
N ARG A 82 10.89 -3.54 -4.24
CA ARG A 82 10.32 -4.19 -3.04
C ARG A 82 9.16 -3.41 -2.44
N ARG A 83 9.26 -2.07 -2.38
CA ARG A 83 8.24 -1.24 -1.72
C ARG A 83 7.10 -0.85 -2.64
N LEU A 84 7.36 -0.23 -3.79
CA LEU A 84 6.28 0.16 -4.72
C LEU A 84 5.48 -1.06 -5.19
N LEU A 85 6.17 -2.14 -5.58
CA LEU A 85 5.51 -3.39 -5.95
C LEU A 85 4.70 -3.96 -4.78
N GLY A 86 5.29 -4.03 -3.57
CA GLY A 86 4.59 -4.49 -2.37
C GLY A 86 3.32 -3.69 -2.10
N SER A 87 3.39 -2.36 -2.16
CA SER A 87 2.23 -1.48 -2.03
C SER A 87 1.20 -1.69 -3.12
N LEU A 88 1.61 -1.82 -4.40
CA LEU A 88 0.67 -2.06 -5.49
C LEU A 88 -0.09 -3.38 -5.33
N VAL A 89 0.59 -4.45 -4.90
CA VAL A 89 -0.06 -5.72 -4.59
C VAL A 89 -1.04 -5.54 -3.43
N HIS A 90 -0.62 -4.87 -2.36
CA HIS A 90 -1.44 -4.58 -1.19
C HIS A 90 -2.74 -3.83 -1.56
N GLU A 91 -2.63 -2.75 -2.32
CA GLU A 91 -3.80 -1.98 -2.80
C GLU A 91 -4.69 -2.78 -3.75
N CYS A 92 -4.13 -3.67 -4.57
CA CYS A 92 -4.93 -4.56 -5.40
C CYS A 92 -5.71 -5.58 -4.56
N ILE A 93 -5.12 -6.12 -3.49
CA ILE A 93 -5.84 -7.01 -2.58
C ILE A 93 -6.97 -6.25 -1.87
N HIS A 94 -6.75 -4.99 -1.49
CA HIS A 94 -7.83 -4.15 -0.98
C HIS A 94 -8.98 -4.00 -1.98
N ALA A 95 -8.67 -3.72 -3.25
CA ALA A 95 -9.69 -3.57 -4.29
C ALA A 95 -10.46 -4.88 -4.54
N VAL A 96 -9.81 -6.04 -4.43
CA VAL A 96 -10.48 -7.34 -4.48
C VAL A 96 -11.39 -7.55 -3.27
N CYS A 97 -10.91 -7.20 -2.08
CA CYS A 97 -11.60 -7.48 -0.82
C CYS A 97 -12.68 -6.45 -0.45
N GLY A 98 -12.67 -5.28 -1.09
CA GLY A 98 -13.57 -4.16 -0.80
C GLY A 98 -14.56 -3.84 -1.93
N ASP A 99 -15.28 -2.73 -1.78
CA ASP A 99 -16.24 -2.23 -2.76
C ASP A 99 -15.60 -1.14 -3.63
N VAL A 100 -15.24 -1.50 -4.86
CA VAL A 100 -14.62 -0.58 -5.82
C VAL A 100 -15.56 0.47 -6.38
N SER A 101 -16.85 0.46 -6.05
CA SER A 101 -17.79 1.52 -6.42
C SER A 101 -17.73 2.74 -5.50
N LYS A 102 -17.12 2.60 -4.31
CA LYS A 102 -17.05 3.65 -3.29
C LYS A 102 -15.83 4.56 -3.45
N ALA A 103 -15.85 5.69 -2.74
CA ALA A 103 -14.69 6.58 -2.62
C ALA A 103 -13.52 5.86 -1.94
N ASN A 104 -12.29 6.16 -2.37
CA ASN A 104 -11.10 5.62 -1.71
C ASN A 104 -10.61 6.48 -0.55
N TYR A 105 -11.03 6.15 0.66
CA TYR A 105 -10.42 6.72 1.86
C TYR A 105 -9.39 5.83 2.56
N GLY A 106 -8.75 4.88 1.87
CA GLY A 106 -7.74 4.03 2.49
C GLY A 106 -8.35 3.01 3.47
N ILE A 107 -7.84 1.77 3.38
CA ILE A 107 -8.09 0.60 4.26
C ILE A 107 -9.51 0.54 4.87
N LEU A 108 -10.58 0.13 4.19
CA LEU A 108 -10.77 -0.39 2.84
C LEU A 108 -11.98 0.36 2.22
N PHE A 109 -11.69 1.25 1.27
CA PHE A 109 -12.62 2.05 0.45
C PHE A 109 -13.90 2.51 1.13
N GLY A 110 -13.77 3.52 1.99
CA GLY A 110 -14.87 4.42 2.32
C GLY A 110 -15.08 4.67 3.81
N LEU A 111 -14.34 3.98 4.68
CA LEU A 111 -14.51 4.17 6.11
C LEU A 111 -13.45 5.09 6.70
N PRO A 112 -13.86 6.11 7.46
CA PRO A 112 -12.94 6.84 8.30
C PRO A 112 -12.41 5.89 9.37
N TYR A 113 -11.35 6.29 10.07
CA TYR A 113 -10.84 5.62 11.28
C TYR A 113 -11.81 5.73 12.47
N GLY A 114 -13.11 5.68 12.21
CA GLY A 114 -14.21 5.81 13.14
C GLY A 114 -15.35 4.87 12.74
N VAL A 115 -16.42 4.93 13.51
CA VAL A 115 -17.58 4.04 13.39
C VAL A 115 -18.80 4.90 13.08
N PRO A 116 -19.75 4.48 12.21
CA PRO A 116 -20.97 5.25 11.97
C PRO A 116 -21.67 5.62 13.27
N GLN A 117 -22.25 6.82 13.34
CA GLN A 117 -22.86 7.32 14.58
C GLN A 117 -24.04 6.46 15.07
N ASP A 118 -24.67 5.70 14.19
CA ASP A 118 -25.78 4.78 14.46
C ASP A 118 -25.34 3.38 14.93
N VAL A 119 -24.05 3.05 14.86
CA VAL A 119 -23.50 1.82 15.44
C VAL A 119 -23.24 2.05 16.93
N ALA A 120 -23.86 1.22 17.77
CA ALA A 120 -23.74 1.29 19.22
C ALA A 120 -22.30 0.96 19.66
N GLU A 121 -21.85 1.55 20.78
CA GLU A 121 -20.47 1.39 21.28
C GLU A 121 -20.07 -0.08 21.49
N LYS A 122 -21.00 -0.90 22.00
CA LYS A 122 -20.79 -2.34 22.20
C LYS A 122 -20.54 -3.14 20.91
N ASP A 123 -20.90 -2.57 19.76
CA ASP A 123 -20.83 -3.21 18.44
C ASP A 123 -19.64 -2.69 17.60
N GLU A 124 -18.84 -1.75 18.13
CA GLU A 124 -17.69 -1.15 17.43
C GLU A 124 -16.64 -2.17 17.01
N GLU A 125 -16.27 -3.10 17.89
CA GLU A 125 -15.23 -4.09 17.58
C GLU A 125 -15.70 -5.02 16.46
N ALA A 126 -16.96 -5.45 16.49
CA ALA A 126 -17.55 -6.27 15.44
C ALA A 126 -17.62 -5.53 14.09
N PHE A 127 -17.95 -4.23 14.12
CA PHE A 127 -17.91 -3.38 12.94
C PHE A 127 -16.48 -3.28 12.37
N LEU A 128 -15.50 -2.94 13.22
CA LEU A 128 -14.11 -2.72 12.80
C LEU A 128 -13.40 -4.01 12.36
N GLU A 129 -13.84 -5.17 12.86
CA GLU A 129 -13.25 -6.47 12.54
C GLU A 129 -13.26 -6.78 11.04
N THR A 130 -14.31 -6.39 10.31
CA THR A 130 -14.36 -6.62 8.85
C THR A 130 -13.23 -5.87 8.12
N PHE A 131 -12.92 -4.66 8.57
CA PHE A 131 -11.84 -3.83 7.99
C PHE A 131 -10.48 -4.34 8.43
N ASN A 132 -10.31 -4.66 9.70
CA ASN A 132 -9.08 -5.23 10.22
C ASN A 132 -8.73 -6.55 9.51
N PHE A 133 -9.72 -7.38 9.22
CA PHE A 133 -9.50 -8.62 8.47
C PHE A 133 -9.22 -8.37 6.97
N GLY A 134 -9.85 -7.36 6.37
CA GLY A 134 -9.49 -6.90 5.02
C GLY A 134 -8.04 -6.42 4.92
N GLU A 135 -7.58 -5.64 5.90
CA GLU A 135 -6.19 -5.19 6.02
C GLU A 135 -5.24 -6.35 6.24
N ALA A 136 -5.60 -7.29 7.11
CA ALA A 136 -4.78 -8.47 7.36
C ALA A 136 -4.61 -9.32 6.10
N ARG A 137 -5.64 -9.45 5.26
CA ARG A 137 -5.54 -10.10 3.93
C ARG A 137 -4.63 -9.32 2.99
N ALA A 138 -4.79 -8.00 2.92
CA ALA A 138 -3.93 -7.16 2.09
C ALA A 138 -2.47 -7.17 2.54
N TRP A 139 -2.20 -7.28 3.83
CA TRP A 139 -0.84 -7.50 4.33
C TRP A 139 -0.36 -8.90 3.97
N ALA A 140 -0.99 -9.93 4.54
CA ALA A 140 -0.54 -11.32 4.47
C ALA A 140 -0.44 -11.84 3.03
N GLY A 141 -1.32 -11.38 2.15
CA GLY A 141 -1.41 -11.82 0.77
C GLY A 141 -0.31 -11.27 -0.14
N VAL A 142 0.44 -10.23 0.25
CA VAL A 142 1.42 -9.58 -0.65
C VAL A 142 2.44 -10.56 -1.21
N TRP A 143 3.06 -11.35 -0.35
CA TRP A 143 4.05 -12.35 -0.77
C TRP A 143 3.41 -13.49 -1.57
N MET A 144 2.23 -13.97 -1.14
CA MET A 144 1.52 -15.08 -1.78
C MET A 144 1.09 -14.73 -3.20
N ILE A 145 0.53 -13.53 -3.39
CA ILE A 145 0.12 -13.00 -4.69
C ILE A 145 1.32 -12.73 -5.57
N ALA A 146 2.38 -12.12 -5.04
CA ALA A 146 3.57 -11.82 -5.83
C ALA A 146 4.24 -13.09 -6.38
N ARG A 147 4.39 -14.11 -5.53
CA ARG A 147 4.92 -15.42 -5.91
C ARG A 147 4.00 -16.10 -6.92
N ARG A 148 2.69 -16.12 -6.67
CA ARG A 148 1.72 -16.82 -7.51
C ARG A 148 1.51 -16.21 -8.89
N MET A 149 1.43 -14.87 -8.97
CA MET A 149 1.15 -14.15 -10.21
C MET A 149 2.40 -13.88 -11.04
N PHE A 150 3.53 -13.63 -10.40
CA PHE A 150 4.73 -13.10 -11.06
C PHE A 150 5.96 -13.99 -10.90
N GLY A 151 5.88 -15.08 -10.12
CA GLY A 151 7.05 -15.91 -9.82
C GLY A 151 8.11 -15.17 -9.01
N LEU A 152 7.75 -14.09 -8.32
CA LEU A 152 8.67 -13.28 -7.53
C LEU A 152 8.70 -13.76 -6.09
N ASP A 153 9.84 -14.28 -5.65
CA ASP A 153 10.10 -14.64 -4.25
C ASP A 153 10.92 -13.55 -3.55
N TRP A 154 10.50 -12.30 -3.75
CA TRP A 154 11.09 -11.17 -3.07
C TRP A 154 10.43 -11.02 -1.70
N ASP A 155 11.24 -10.73 -0.69
CA ASP A 155 10.78 -10.03 0.51
C ASP A 155 10.28 -8.61 0.10
N LEU A 156 9.04 -8.57 -0.39
CA LEU A 156 8.27 -7.37 -0.69
C LEU A 156 7.87 -6.70 0.62
N ARG A 157 7.87 -5.38 0.59
CA ARG A 157 7.63 -4.56 1.77
C ARG A 157 6.42 -3.68 1.53
N THR A 158 5.46 -3.71 2.42
CA THR A 158 4.37 -2.73 2.41
C THR A 158 4.86 -1.41 3.02
N ALA A 159 3.96 -0.46 3.25
CA ALA A 159 4.29 0.79 3.93
C ALA A 159 4.79 0.55 5.38
N ARG A 160 4.41 -0.58 6.00
CA ARG A 160 4.60 -0.85 7.44
C ARG A 160 5.08 -2.28 7.68
N ASP A 161 5.52 -2.53 8.91
CA ASP A 161 6.00 -3.83 9.40
C ASP A 161 4.88 -4.80 9.85
N VAL A 162 3.68 -4.26 10.02
CA VAL A 162 2.43 -4.95 10.39
C VAL A 162 1.26 -4.14 9.78
N GLY A 163 0.08 -4.74 9.64
CA GLY A 163 -1.11 -4.04 9.11
C GLY A 163 -1.49 -2.82 9.94
N THR A 164 -2.19 -1.87 9.32
CA THR A 164 -2.79 -0.72 10.01
C THR A 164 -4.18 -1.09 10.51
N TYR A 165 -4.27 -1.49 11.77
CA TYR A 165 -5.51 -1.96 12.36
C TYR A 165 -6.19 -0.90 13.23
N CYS A 166 -7.51 -0.92 13.22
CA CYS A 166 -8.40 -0.10 14.04
C CYS A 166 -8.91 -0.97 15.20
N PHE A 167 -8.05 -1.34 16.14
CA PHE A 167 -8.46 -2.13 17.30
C PHE A 167 -9.04 -1.23 18.38
N VAL A 168 -10.27 -1.50 18.80
CA VAL A 168 -10.94 -0.76 19.88
C VAL A 168 -10.12 -0.80 21.18
N GLY A 169 -10.07 0.34 21.87
CA GLY A 169 -9.39 0.55 23.14
C GLY A 169 -8.17 1.44 23.01
N GLY A 170 -7.50 1.78 24.11
CA GLY A 170 -6.31 2.65 24.05
C GLY A 170 -6.64 4.14 24.05
N ASN A 171 -5.79 4.96 23.42
CA ASN A 171 -5.84 6.42 23.52
C ASN A 171 -5.62 7.17 22.19
N ALA A 172 -5.38 6.45 21.08
CA ALA A 172 -5.20 7.08 19.78
C ALA A 172 -6.56 7.41 19.17
N LEU A 173 -6.88 8.71 19.06
CA LEU A 173 -8.07 9.19 18.37
C LEU A 173 -7.67 9.78 17.01
N ILE A 174 -8.33 9.31 15.97
CA ILE A 174 -8.19 9.86 14.62
C ILE A 174 -9.47 10.63 14.30
N PRO A 175 -9.37 11.91 13.85
CA PRO A 175 -10.55 12.68 13.48
C PRO A 175 -11.39 11.94 12.42
N PRO A 176 -12.67 11.65 12.70
CA PRO A 176 -13.56 11.03 11.74
C PRO A 176 -14.08 12.05 10.73
N ILE A 177 -14.65 11.58 9.63
CA ILE A 177 -15.43 12.41 8.70
C ILE A 177 -16.86 12.63 9.26
N PRO A 178 -17.63 13.60 8.73
CA PRO A 178 -19.03 13.79 9.13
C PRO A 178 -19.86 12.49 9.02
N GLY A 179 -20.72 12.23 10.01
CA GLY A 179 -21.52 11.00 10.10
C GLY A 179 -20.85 9.84 10.83
N PHE A 180 -19.60 10.01 11.25
CA PHE A 180 -18.84 9.01 12.00
C PHE A 180 -18.38 9.55 13.34
N ARG A 181 -18.28 8.64 14.31
CA ARG A 181 -17.75 8.89 15.65
C ARG A 181 -16.31 8.39 15.75
N ALA A 182 -15.47 9.14 16.44
CA ALA A 182 -14.11 8.73 16.73
C ALA A 182 -14.12 7.53 17.69
N VAL A 183 -13.31 6.53 17.40
CA VAL A 183 -13.09 5.37 18.30
C VAL A 183 -11.65 5.45 18.79
N ALA A 184 -11.44 5.18 20.08
CA ALA A 184 -10.10 5.09 20.63
C ALA A 184 -9.46 3.80 20.14
N HIS A 185 -8.27 3.92 19.53
CA HIS A 185 -7.53 2.80 18.96
C HIS A 185 -6.28 2.43 19.76
N ILE A 186 -6.04 1.13 19.83
CA ILE A 186 -4.77 0.57 20.27
C ILE A 186 -3.78 0.89 19.15
N ASP A 187 -2.67 1.52 19.49
CA ASP A 187 -1.65 1.91 18.53
C ASP A 187 -0.28 1.36 18.93
N ARG A 188 0.60 1.24 17.93
CA ARG A 188 1.94 0.69 18.11
C ARG A 188 2.88 1.52 19.00
N GLN A 189 2.60 2.81 19.20
CA GLN A 189 3.45 3.70 19.97
C GLN A 189 3.12 3.62 21.46
N HIS A 190 1.84 3.61 21.82
CA HIS A 190 1.41 3.58 23.23
C HIS A 190 1.03 2.18 23.72
N HIS A 191 0.72 1.25 22.81
CA HIS A 191 0.24 -0.09 23.15
C HIS A 191 0.90 -1.20 22.31
N PRO A 192 2.25 -1.22 22.17
CA PRO A 192 2.95 -2.09 21.23
C PRO A 192 2.60 -3.58 21.42
N GLU A 193 2.71 -4.11 22.63
CA GLU A 193 2.49 -5.54 22.89
C GLU A 193 1.08 -6.00 22.48
N ARG A 194 0.05 -5.25 22.89
CA ARG A 194 -1.35 -5.54 22.56
C ARG A 194 -1.62 -5.41 21.06
N TYR A 195 -1.05 -4.37 20.44
CA TYR A 195 -1.20 -4.12 19.01
C TYR A 195 -0.62 -5.27 18.18
N TYR A 196 0.63 -5.67 18.47
CA TYR A 196 1.28 -6.76 17.75
C TYR A 196 0.61 -8.11 18.02
N ALA A 197 0.19 -8.39 19.26
CA ALA A 197 -0.50 -9.64 19.58
C ALA A 197 -1.81 -9.79 18.77
N LYS A 198 -2.69 -8.77 18.79
CA LYS A 198 -3.94 -8.79 18.01
C LYS A 198 -3.66 -8.82 16.50
N GLY A 199 -2.70 -8.02 16.03
CA GLY A 199 -2.32 -7.96 14.62
C GLY A 199 -1.83 -9.30 14.08
N ARG A 200 -0.93 -9.97 14.81
CA ARG A 200 -0.39 -11.28 14.40
C ARG A 200 -1.45 -12.37 14.31
N ALA A 201 -2.39 -12.41 15.27
CA ALA A 201 -3.51 -13.34 15.22
C ALA A 201 -4.38 -13.13 13.96
N LEU A 202 -4.66 -11.87 13.59
CA LEU A 202 -5.38 -11.56 12.35
C LEU A 202 -4.60 -11.93 11.10
N GLU A 203 -3.30 -11.65 11.05
CA GLU A 203 -2.46 -12.02 9.91
C GLU A 203 -2.35 -13.55 9.74
N GLU A 204 -2.29 -14.31 10.83
CA GLU A 204 -2.30 -15.77 10.79
C GLU A 204 -3.61 -16.30 10.21
N ARG A 205 -4.75 -15.79 10.68
CA ARG A 205 -6.06 -16.09 10.11
C ARG A 205 -6.15 -15.71 8.63
N ALA A 206 -5.55 -14.57 8.24
CA ALA A 206 -5.51 -14.15 6.84
C ALA A 206 -4.62 -15.07 5.98
N ARG A 207 -3.48 -15.51 6.50
CA ARG A 207 -2.63 -16.53 5.83
C ARG A 207 -3.39 -17.85 5.65
N ALA A 208 -4.10 -18.30 6.68
CA ALA A 208 -4.94 -19.49 6.58
C ALA A 208 -6.04 -19.34 5.51
N TRP A 209 -6.66 -18.16 5.39
CA TRP A 209 -7.65 -17.88 4.34
C TRP A 209 -7.11 -18.06 2.91
N PHE A 210 -5.84 -17.72 2.67
CA PHE A 210 -5.18 -17.96 1.38
C PHE A 210 -4.65 -19.40 1.22
N SER A 211 -4.33 -20.09 2.32
CA SER A 211 -3.63 -21.38 2.33
C SER A 211 -4.53 -22.59 2.51
N ASP A 212 -5.82 -22.39 2.80
CA ASP A 212 -6.78 -23.48 2.96
C ASP A 212 -6.83 -24.37 1.69
N ASP A 213 -7.05 -25.67 1.89
CA ASP A 213 -6.64 -26.82 1.05
C ASP A 213 -7.27 -26.86 -0.36
N ARG A 214 -7.97 -25.79 -0.75
CA ARG A 214 -8.59 -25.60 -2.07
C ARG A 214 -7.96 -24.49 -2.92
N SER A 215 -7.02 -23.70 -2.39
CA SER A 215 -6.40 -22.51 -3.05
C SER A 215 -7.35 -21.50 -3.71
N ALA A 216 -8.68 -21.69 -3.58
CA ALA A 216 -9.67 -21.01 -4.40
C ALA A 216 -9.70 -19.51 -4.14
N ASN A 217 -9.44 -19.09 -2.89
CA ASN A 217 -9.35 -17.67 -2.54
C ASN A 217 -8.14 -17.00 -3.17
N LEU A 218 -6.97 -17.66 -3.16
CA LEU A 218 -5.77 -17.13 -3.80
C LEU A 218 -5.99 -17.01 -5.31
N GLU A 219 -6.49 -18.08 -5.94
CA GLU A 219 -6.79 -18.08 -7.38
C GLU A 219 -7.85 -17.04 -7.77
N GLU A 220 -8.88 -16.85 -6.94
CA GLU A 220 -9.90 -15.83 -7.17
C GLU A 220 -9.34 -14.41 -7.09
N VAL A 221 -8.46 -14.14 -6.11
CA VAL A 221 -7.78 -12.84 -6.01
C VAL A 221 -6.92 -12.61 -7.24
N VAL A 222 -6.14 -13.61 -7.67
CA VAL A 222 -5.33 -13.55 -8.88
C VAL A 222 -6.21 -13.25 -10.09
N ARG A 223 -7.26 -14.04 -10.33
CA ARG A 223 -8.19 -13.89 -11.45
C ARG A 223 -8.77 -12.47 -11.52
N ARG A 224 -9.24 -11.94 -10.39
CA ARG A 224 -9.83 -10.59 -10.34
C ARG A 224 -8.81 -9.49 -10.62
N ILE A 225 -7.55 -9.63 -10.17
CA ILE A 225 -6.47 -8.69 -10.52
C ILE A 225 -6.20 -8.75 -12.03
N GLU A 226 -6.17 -9.94 -12.63
CA GLU A 226 -5.90 -10.10 -14.06
C GLU A 226 -7.01 -9.52 -14.94
N GLU A 227 -8.27 -9.74 -14.58
CA GLU A 227 -9.43 -9.17 -15.27
C GLU A 227 -9.42 -7.65 -15.21
N ALA A 228 -9.16 -7.09 -14.03
CA ALA A 228 -9.04 -5.65 -13.87
C ALA A 228 -7.86 -5.11 -14.68
N ALA A 229 -6.71 -5.79 -14.68
CA ALA A 229 -5.54 -5.40 -15.47
C ALA A 229 -5.85 -5.39 -16.98
N ALA A 230 -6.59 -6.37 -17.49
CA ALA A 230 -7.02 -6.38 -18.89
C ALA A 230 -7.92 -5.18 -19.24
N ILE A 231 -8.78 -4.75 -18.32
CA ILE A 231 -9.59 -3.53 -18.49
C ILE A 231 -8.70 -2.29 -18.45
N GLY A 232 -7.81 -2.18 -17.47
CA GLY A 232 -6.94 -1.02 -17.30
C GLY A 232 -5.91 -0.84 -18.41
N LEU A 233 -5.40 -1.94 -18.98
CA LEU A 233 -4.52 -1.93 -20.15
C LEU A 233 -5.12 -1.12 -21.30
N ARG A 234 -6.43 -1.27 -21.54
CA ARG A 234 -7.19 -0.53 -22.57
C ARG A 234 -7.42 0.94 -22.20
N LYS A 235 -7.35 1.27 -20.90
CA LYS A 235 -7.55 2.62 -20.35
C LYS A 235 -6.23 3.35 -20.07
N ARG A 236 -5.08 2.79 -20.47
CA ARG A 236 -3.78 3.43 -20.22
C ARG A 236 -3.74 4.82 -20.86
N PRO A 237 -3.31 5.86 -20.12
CA PRO A 237 -3.18 7.20 -20.70
C PRO A 237 -2.04 7.27 -21.73
N ARG A 238 -1.02 6.41 -21.58
CA ARG A 238 0.12 6.31 -22.49
C ARG A 238 0.73 4.92 -22.46
N LYS A 239 1.47 4.57 -23.51
CA LYS A 239 2.28 3.35 -23.54
C LYS A 239 3.38 3.44 -22.48
N TYR A 240 3.56 2.37 -21.72
CA TYR A 240 4.63 2.28 -20.73
C TYR A 240 5.98 2.04 -21.40
N PRO A 241 7.07 2.57 -20.82
CA PRO A 241 8.40 2.30 -21.34
C PRO A 241 8.73 0.81 -21.17
N ASP A 242 9.55 0.31 -22.08
CA ASP A 242 9.99 -1.08 -22.07
C ASP A 242 10.66 -1.46 -20.73
N ALA A 243 10.23 -2.58 -20.15
CA ALA A 243 10.68 -3.02 -18.83
C ALA A 243 12.18 -3.37 -18.82
N GLN A 244 12.73 -3.86 -19.93
CA GLN A 244 14.17 -4.15 -20.04
C GLN A 244 15.02 -2.88 -20.01
N SER A 245 14.57 -1.83 -20.69
CA SER A 245 15.20 -0.50 -20.62
C SER A 245 15.13 0.10 -19.21
N VAL A 246 13.94 0.08 -18.60
CA VAL A 246 13.74 0.59 -17.23
C VAL A 246 14.60 -0.17 -16.22
N ALA A 247 14.60 -1.49 -16.27
CA ALA A 247 15.35 -2.35 -15.35
C ALA A 247 16.87 -2.17 -15.47
N ARG A 248 17.40 -1.59 -16.55
CA ARG A 248 18.83 -1.30 -16.72
C ARG A 248 19.19 0.13 -16.36
N THR A 249 18.20 1.01 -16.18
CA THR A 249 18.44 2.40 -15.79
C THR A 249 18.96 2.44 -14.36
N PRO A 250 20.16 2.98 -14.08
CA PRO A 250 20.67 3.03 -12.73
C PRO A 250 19.89 4.05 -11.88
N PRO A 251 19.75 3.81 -10.55
CA PRO A 251 19.09 4.74 -9.66
C PRO A 251 19.84 6.06 -9.56
N LYS A 252 19.11 7.16 -9.46
CA LYS A 252 19.70 8.49 -9.24
C LYS A 252 19.91 8.77 -7.75
N LYS A 253 20.90 9.61 -7.42
CA LYS A 253 20.99 10.20 -6.08
C LYS A 253 19.84 11.18 -5.88
N ILE A 254 19.30 11.26 -4.67
CA ILE A 254 18.30 12.27 -4.33
C ILE A 254 18.91 13.68 -4.36
N GLY A 255 18.26 14.58 -5.09
CA GLY A 255 18.62 15.98 -5.13
C GLY A 255 18.23 16.69 -3.84
N ARG A 256 19.10 17.56 -3.33
CA ARG A 256 18.88 18.33 -2.09
C ARG A 256 17.55 19.09 -2.05
N ASN A 257 17.11 19.66 -3.18
CA ASN A 257 15.88 20.44 -3.27
C ASN A 257 14.65 19.61 -3.70
N GLU A 258 14.79 18.31 -3.94
CA GLU A 258 13.66 17.45 -4.29
C GLU A 258 12.79 17.15 -3.06
N PRO A 259 11.52 16.77 -3.24
CA PRO A 259 10.68 16.32 -2.12
C PRO A 259 11.32 15.17 -1.34
N CYS A 260 11.23 15.24 -0.02
CA CYS A 260 11.80 14.24 0.87
C CYS A 260 11.04 12.91 0.75
N VAL A 261 11.80 11.82 0.77
CA VAL A 261 11.32 10.44 0.54
C VAL A 261 10.47 9.90 1.68
N CYS A 262 10.51 10.57 2.83
CA CYS A 262 9.70 10.23 4.00
C CYS A 262 8.25 10.66 3.89
N GLY A 263 7.86 11.37 2.82
CA GLY A 263 6.50 11.84 2.62
C GLY A 263 6.15 13.12 3.40
N SER A 264 7.11 13.76 4.08
CA SER A 264 6.89 15.00 4.84
C SER A 264 6.51 16.22 3.98
N ALA A 265 6.55 16.09 2.65
CA ALA A 265 6.43 17.18 1.67
C ALA A 265 7.49 18.30 1.78
N LYS A 266 8.43 18.24 2.74
CA LYS A 266 9.60 19.14 2.80
C LYS A 266 10.63 18.79 1.72
N LYS A 267 11.56 19.69 1.43
CA LYS A 267 12.74 19.37 0.60
C LYS A 267 13.62 18.38 1.36
N PHE A 268 14.34 17.51 0.64
CA PHE A 268 15.21 16.51 1.24
C PHE A 268 16.26 17.12 2.17
N LYS A 269 16.85 18.24 1.75
CA LYS A 269 17.86 18.98 2.53
C LYS A 269 17.34 19.52 3.86
N ASP A 270 16.04 19.84 3.95
CA ASP A 270 15.40 20.45 5.13
C ASP A 270 14.66 19.38 5.96
N CYS A 271 15.05 18.11 5.80
CA CYS A 271 14.40 16.94 6.39
C CYS A 271 15.42 15.79 6.60
N CYS A 272 15.32 14.68 5.87
CA CYS A 272 16.14 13.50 6.13
C CYS A 272 17.65 13.71 5.89
N ALA A 273 18.06 14.72 5.12
CA ALA A 273 19.49 15.03 4.98
C ALA A 273 20.11 15.61 6.26
N GLU A 274 19.36 16.43 7.01
CA GLU A 274 19.80 17.00 8.29
C GLU A 274 19.82 15.97 9.40
N GLN A 275 18.93 14.99 9.32
CA GLN A 275 18.77 13.98 10.36
C GLN A 275 19.78 12.82 10.21
N GLU A 276 20.50 12.70 9.09
CA GLU A 276 21.30 11.51 8.72
C GLU A 276 20.45 10.20 8.70
N THR A 277 19.13 10.31 8.59
CA THR A 277 18.17 9.23 8.88
C THR A 277 17.72 8.39 7.70
N LEU A 278 18.45 8.37 6.58
CA LEU A 278 18.08 7.42 5.50
C LEU A 278 18.01 5.96 6.03
N ALA A 279 18.77 5.66 7.08
CA ALA A 279 18.73 4.40 7.82
C ALA A 279 17.38 4.10 8.53
N GLN A 280 16.60 5.12 8.93
CA GLN A 280 15.32 4.93 9.65
C GLN A 280 14.19 4.36 8.78
N TYR A 281 14.37 4.31 7.46
CA TYR A 281 13.39 3.73 6.53
C TYR A 281 13.72 2.28 6.14
N VAL A 282 14.79 1.71 6.72
CA VAL A 282 15.01 0.27 6.81
C VAL A 282 14.21 -0.23 8.02
N PRO A 283 13.18 -1.09 7.85
CA PRO A 283 12.47 -1.67 8.99
C PRO A 283 13.48 -2.38 9.92
N ALA A 284 13.23 -2.31 11.23
CA ALA A 284 14.13 -2.81 12.29
C ALA A 284 14.50 -4.31 12.19
N ILE A 285 13.86 -5.06 11.29
CA ILE A 285 14.14 -6.49 11.00
C ILE A 285 15.43 -6.70 10.19
N SER A 286 16.30 -5.68 10.13
CA SER A 286 17.59 -5.70 9.41
C SER A 286 18.77 -5.56 10.38
N ARG A 287 18.55 -5.81 11.67
CA ARG A 287 19.58 -5.97 12.70
C ARG A 287 19.37 -7.28 13.42
#